data_AF-A0A520ABP5-F1
#
_entry.id   AF-A0A520ABP5-F1
#
_cell.length_a   1.000
_cell.length_b   1.000
_cell.length_c   1.000
_cell.angle_alpha   90.00
_cell.angle_beta   90.00
_cell.angle_gamma   90.00
#
_symmetry.space_group_name_H-M   'P 1'
#
loop_
_entity.id
_entity.type
_entity.pdbx_description
1 polymer ?
#
loop_
_entity_poly.entity_id
_entity_poly.type
_entity_poly.pdbx_seq_one_letter_code
_entity_poly.pdbx_strand_id
1 'polypeptide(L)'
;VVSLLFGLYTYNFLPVIDFLPYKVGAHIPSLMVIPPGEKPDEFQIMYHLKNKKTKAEKDMSDKDYLKTEIWKDDNWEIVGEPSKTLVKKGYEPKIKDLIITDASGTDYTKELIENPYYSLVFVAYNLNDTNEKAIGDLNALALNATQQFNIRSVLLTSNSASDAEKFIKKYNLFSEVFYADAVPLKSMVRANPGVLLLKNGVVISKWHFHNVPSFEQLGSKYFSK
;
A
#
# COMPACT_ATOMS: atom_id res chain seq x y z
N VAL A 1 -4.94 -9.65 -33.51
CA VAL A 1 -3.68 -10.38 -33.22
C VAL A 1 -2.71 -9.55 -32.39
N VAL A 2 -2.27 -8.37 -32.85
CA VAL A 2 -1.32 -7.51 -32.11
C VAL A 2 -1.82 -7.14 -30.69
N SER A 3 -3.08 -6.74 -30.54
CA SER A 3 -3.64 -6.41 -29.21
C SER A 3 -3.69 -7.61 -28.26
N LEU A 4 -3.90 -8.82 -28.79
CA LEU A 4 -3.90 -10.06 -28.01
C LEU A 4 -2.48 -10.40 -27.57
N LEU A 5 -1.50 -10.31 -28.47
CA LEU A 5 -0.08 -10.51 -28.16
C LEU A 5 0.41 -9.50 -27.12
N PHE A 6 0.02 -8.23 -27.25
CA PHE A 6 0.31 -7.20 -26.27
C PHE A 6 -0.30 -7.53 -24.91
N GLY A 7 -1.58 -7.90 -24.85
CA GLY A 7 -2.24 -8.31 -23.62
C GLY A 7 -1.54 -9.49 -22.94
N LEU A 8 -1.24 -10.55 -23.70
CA LEU A 8 -0.50 -11.71 -23.21
C LEU A 8 0.91 -11.34 -22.71
N TYR A 9 1.61 -10.46 -23.41
CA TYR A 9 2.91 -9.97 -22.95
C TYR A 9 2.79 -9.25 -21.62
N THR A 10 1.87 -8.29 -21.51
CA THR A 10 1.68 -7.51 -20.28
C THR A 10 1.26 -8.36 -19.09
N TYR A 11 0.50 -9.43 -19.33
CA TYR A 11 0.12 -10.41 -18.32
C TYR A 11 1.33 -11.22 -17.83
N ASN A 12 2.28 -11.55 -18.71
CA ASN A 12 3.40 -12.41 -18.38
C ASN A 12 4.70 -11.65 -17.98
N PHE A 13 4.85 -10.37 -18.30
CA PHE A 13 6.12 -9.64 -18.16
C PHE A 13 6.03 -8.26 -17.52
N LEU A 14 4.88 -7.91 -16.95
CA LEU A 14 4.48 -6.55 -16.59
C LEU A 14 4.33 -5.62 -17.81
N PRO A 15 3.59 -4.50 -17.66
CA PRO A 15 3.49 -3.52 -18.73
C PRO A 15 4.76 -2.72 -18.96
N VAL A 16 5.02 -2.44 -20.24
CA VAL A 16 6.14 -1.63 -20.71
C VAL A 16 6.13 -0.24 -20.08
N ILE A 17 4.94 0.36 -19.96
CA ILE A 17 4.74 1.64 -19.29
C ILE A 17 3.85 1.40 -18.07
N ASP A 18 4.36 1.81 -16.91
CA ASP A 18 3.63 1.71 -15.66
C ASP A 18 3.15 3.09 -15.18
N PHE A 19 1.83 3.24 -15.12
CA PHE A 19 1.16 4.46 -14.68
C PHE A 19 0.82 4.44 -13.18
N LEU A 20 1.04 3.30 -12.52
CA LEU A 20 0.75 3.13 -11.11
C LEU A 20 1.78 3.87 -10.23
N PRO A 21 1.42 4.20 -8.98
CA PRO A 21 2.29 4.99 -8.11
C PRO A 21 3.57 4.26 -7.70
N TYR A 22 3.66 2.94 -7.91
CA TYR A 22 4.82 2.10 -7.60
C TYR A 22 5.70 1.81 -8.83
N LYS A 23 5.68 2.69 -9.84
CA LYS A 23 6.56 2.56 -11.00
C LYS A 23 8.04 2.67 -10.60
N VAL A 24 8.93 2.14 -11.42
CA VAL A 24 10.38 2.29 -11.22
C VAL A 24 10.75 3.77 -11.15
N GLY A 25 11.57 4.14 -10.16
CA GLY A 25 11.97 5.51 -9.84
C GLY A 25 10.99 6.27 -8.93
N ALA A 26 9.84 5.69 -8.57
CA ALA A 26 8.93 6.31 -7.62
C ALA A 26 9.49 6.26 -6.19
N HIS A 27 9.36 7.36 -5.45
CA HIS A 27 9.64 7.43 -4.01
C HIS A 27 8.32 7.25 -3.23
N ILE A 28 8.10 6.05 -2.70
CA ILE A 28 6.85 5.62 -2.05
C ILE A 28 6.46 6.57 -0.91
N PRO A 29 7.33 6.93 0.06
CA PRO A 29 6.94 7.79 1.17
C PRO A 29 6.43 9.17 0.73
N SER A 30 7.04 9.77 -0.31
CA SER A 30 6.58 11.06 -0.85
C SER A 30 5.23 10.96 -1.56
N LEU A 31 4.86 9.77 -2.04
CA LEU A 31 3.57 9.54 -2.69
C LEU A 31 2.46 9.15 -1.70
N MET A 32 2.83 8.89 -0.43
CA MET A 32 1.90 8.62 0.67
C MET A 32 1.45 9.88 1.40
N VAL A 33 2.09 11.02 1.14
CA VAL A 33 1.76 12.31 1.76
C VAL A 33 1.25 13.30 0.73
N ILE A 34 0.47 14.28 1.21
CA ILE A 34 0.06 15.42 0.39
C ILE A 34 1.27 16.33 0.21
N PRO A 35 1.65 16.69 -1.04
CA PRO A 35 2.78 17.58 -1.30
C PRO A 35 2.60 18.95 -0.64
N PRO A 36 3.69 19.61 -0.20
CA PRO A 36 3.62 20.97 0.30
C PRO A 36 2.97 21.93 -0.73
N GLY A 37 1.92 22.62 -0.32
CA GLY A 37 1.17 23.57 -1.17
C GLY A 37 -0.17 23.04 -1.70
N GLU A 38 -0.37 21.73 -1.67
CA GLU A 38 -1.66 21.11 -1.99
C GLU A 38 -2.55 21.06 -0.74
N LYS A 39 -3.87 21.23 -0.91
CA LYS A 39 -4.83 21.20 0.20
C LYS A 39 -5.56 19.85 0.25
N PRO A 40 -5.80 19.27 1.44
CA PRO A 40 -6.65 18.10 1.57
C PRO A 40 -8.11 18.44 1.23
N ASP A 41 -8.95 17.40 1.15
CA ASP A 41 -10.39 17.53 0.98
C ASP A 41 -11.00 18.49 2.02
N GLU A 42 -11.80 19.44 1.53
CA GLU A 42 -12.57 20.34 2.39
C GLU A 42 -13.97 19.74 2.59
N PHE A 43 -14.23 19.29 3.81
CA PHE A 43 -15.56 18.82 4.22
C PHE A 43 -16.31 19.94 4.94
N GLN A 44 -17.62 19.97 4.77
CA GLN A 44 -18.53 20.73 5.60
C GLN A 44 -19.38 19.75 6.38
N ILE A 45 -19.43 19.97 7.69
CA ILE A 45 -20.29 19.20 8.59
C ILE A 45 -21.51 20.07 8.85
N MET A 46 -22.70 19.49 8.68
CA MET A 46 -23.96 20.13 9.00
C MET A 46 -24.54 19.50 10.26
N TYR A 47 -24.80 20.34 11.25
CA TYR A 47 -25.46 19.99 12.51
C TYR A 47 -26.95 20.30 12.41
N HIS A 48 -27.78 19.33 12.77
CA HIS A 48 -29.19 19.54 13.02
C HIS A 48 -29.37 19.86 14.51
N LEU A 49 -29.89 21.06 14.81
CA LEU A 49 -30.04 21.57 16.16
C LEU A 49 -31.51 21.71 16.50
N LYS A 50 -31.88 21.31 17.73
CA LYS A 50 -33.22 21.48 18.27
C LYS A 50 -33.18 22.26 19.57
N ASN A 51 -34.07 23.23 19.71
CA ASN A 51 -34.20 24.01 20.93
C ASN A 51 -35.09 23.25 21.94
N LYS A 52 -34.59 23.03 23.15
CA LYS A 52 -35.28 22.29 24.22
C LYS A 52 -36.56 22.98 24.69
N LYS A 53 -36.57 24.32 24.73
CA LYS A 53 -37.68 25.13 25.25
C LYS A 53 -38.74 25.43 24.20
N THR A 54 -38.32 25.88 23.01
CA THR A 54 -39.24 26.32 21.96
C THR A 54 -39.57 25.24 20.94
N LYS A 55 -38.87 24.10 20.98
CA LYS A 55 -38.93 23.02 19.98
C LYS A 55 -38.59 23.46 18.56
N ALA A 56 -38.01 24.65 18.39
CA ALA A 56 -37.52 25.14 17.10
C ALA A 56 -36.36 24.28 16.60
N GLU A 57 -36.31 24.04 15.29
CA GLU A 57 -35.26 23.27 14.62
C GLU A 57 -34.46 24.17 13.69
N LYS A 58 -33.15 23.92 13.60
CA LYS A 58 -32.23 24.73 12.77
C LYS A 58 -31.07 23.88 12.30
N ASP A 59 -30.69 24.08 11.05
CA ASP A 59 -29.50 23.48 10.47
C ASP A 59 -28.35 24.49 10.47
N MET A 60 -27.16 24.03 10.80
CA MET A 60 -26.01 24.90 10.92
C MET A 60 -24.74 24.21 10.43
N SER A 61 -23.94 24.92 9.65
CA SER A 61 -22.61 24.44 9.28
C SER A 61 -21.68 24.43 10.49
N ASP A 62 -20.65 23.61 10.48
CA ASP A 62 -19.56 23.63 11.46
C ASP A 62 -18.92 24.99 11.65
N LYS A 63 -18.72 25.75 10.57
CA LYS A 63 -18.20 27.12 10.64
C LYS A 63 -19.14 28.05 11.40
N ASP A 64 -20.45 27.98 11.13
CA ASP A 64 -21.44 28.81 11.81
C ASP A 64 -21.65 28.36 13.26
N TYR A 65 -21.58 27.05 13.51
CA TYR A 65 -21.62 26.46 14.84
C TYR A 65 -20.50 27.04 15.70
N LEU A 66 -19.25 26.96 15.21
CA LEU A 66 -18.04 27.55 15.80
C LEU A 66 -18.13 29.06 16.00
N LYS A 67 -18.61 29.79 14.99
CA LYS A 67 -18.69 31.26 15.03
C LYS A 67 -19.75 31.78 16.02
N THR A 68 -20.87 31.08 16.15
CA THR A 68 -21.98 31.49 17.02
C THR A 68 -21.83 30.98 18.45
N GLU A 69 -20.89 30.07 18.70
CA GLU A 69 -20.66 29.42 19.99
C GLU A 69 -21.94 28.82 20.59
N ILE A 70 -22.86 28.33 19.74
CA ILE A 70 -24.20 27.89 20.16
C ILE A 70 -24.17 26.69 21.12
N TRP A 71 -23.06 25.96 21.21
CA TRP A 71 -22.85 24.93 22.25
C TRP A 71 -22.79 25.48 23.67
N LYS A 72 -22.54 26.79 23.85
CA LYS A 72 -22.60 27.46 25.16
C LYS A 72 -24.03 27.76 25.59
N ASP A 73 -25.00 27.68 24.68
CA ASP A 73 -26.41 27.85 24.98
C ASP A 73 -27.06 26.49 25.31
N ASP A 74 -27.32 26.26 26.60
CA ASP A 74 -27.95 25.03 27.12
C ASP A 74 -29.33 24.73 26.50
N ASN A 75 -29.96 25.73 25.87
CA ASN A 75 -31.26 25.58 25.23
C ASN A 75 -31.19 24.85 23.90
N TRP A 76 -30.02 24.66 23.29
CA TRP A 76 -29.87 23.96 22.01
C TRP A 76 -29.15 22.62 22.18
N GLU A 77 -29.62 21.60 21.47
CA GLU A 77 -28.97 20.29 21.40
C GLU A 77 -28.85 19.82 19.95
N ILE A 78 -27.76 19.10 19.66
CA ILE A 78 -27.59 18.43 18.37
C ILE A 78 -28.47 17.17 18.39
N VAL A 79 -29.26 16.99 17.34
CA VAL A 79 -30.13 15.81 17.17
C VAL A 79 -29.62 14.97 16.01
N GLY A 80 -29.34 13.70 16.27
CA GLY A 80 -28.88 12.75 15.26
C GLY A 80 -27.38 12.84 14.94
N GLU A 81 -26.96 12.11 13.91
CA GLU A 81 -25.58 12.15 13.41
C GLU A 81 -25.39 13.33 12.46
N PRO A 82 -24.37 14.18 12.67
CA PRO A 82 -24.06 15.27 11.75
C PRO A 82 -23.79 14.75 10.34
N SER A 83 -24.35 15.42 9.32
CA SER A 83 -24.08 15.04 7.93
C SER A 83 -22.76 15.65 7.45
N LYS A 84 -21.91 14.82 6.85
CA LYS A 84 -20.60 15.22 6.31
C LYS A 84 -20.66 15.25 4.80
N THR A 85 -20.48 16.44 4.21
CA THR A 85 -20.51 16.63 2.76
C THR A 85 -19.15 17.12 2.28
N LEU A 86 -18.61 16.50 1.22
CA LEU A 86 -17.41 16.99 0.55
C LEU A 86 -17.76 18.26 -0.23
N VAL A 87 -17.25 19.41 0.21
CA VAL A 87 -17.52 20.70 -0.44
C VAL A 87 -16.54 20.94 -1.57
N LYS A 88 -15.28 20.54 -1.36
CA LYS A 88 -14.23 20.69 -2.36
C LYS A 88 -13.28 19.52 -2.30
N LYS A 89 -13.16 18.82 -3.43
CA LYS A 89 -12.15 17.78 -3.60
C LYS A 89 -10.76 18.41 -3.59
N GLY A 90 -9.94 18.01 -2.64
CA GLY A 90 -8.55 18.37 -2.50
C GLY A 90 -7.63 17.37 -3.18
N TYR A 91 -6.34 17.49 -2.88
CA TYR A 91 -5.33 16.55 -3.35
C TYR A 91 -5.32 15.31 -2.47
N GLU A 92 -5.50 14.15 -3.09
CA GLU A 92 -5.35 12.85 -2.44
C GLU A 92 -3.94 12.29 -2.72
N PRO A 93 -3.22 11.75 -1.71
CA PRO A 93 -1.97 11.05 -1.95
C PRO A 93 -2.16 9.93 -2.98
N LYS A 94 -1.16 9.72 -3.82
CA LYS A 94 -1.24 8.67 -4.86
C LYS A 94 -1.25 7.26 -4.26
N ILE A 95 -0.67 7.11 -3.07
CA ILE A 95 -0.67 5.87 -2.28
C ILE A 95 -1.36 6.21 -0.95
N LYS A 96 -2.61 5.79 -0.77
CA LYS A 96 -3.37 6.12 0.45
C LYS A 96 -3.60 4.94 1.39
N ASP A 97 -3.73 3.74 0.83
CA ASP A 97 -4.23 2.58 1.57
C ASP A 97 -3.13 1.54 1.86
N LEU A 98 -1.85 1.90 1.70
CA LEU A 98 -0.76 0.98 2.01
C LEU A 98 -0.46 0.99 3.50
N ILE A 99 -0.86 -0.07 4.17
CA ILE A 99 -0.45 -0.40 5.54
C ILE A 99 0.09 -1.83 5.50
N ILE A 100 1.31 -2.01 5.99
CA ILE A 100 2.00 -3.30 6.05
C ILE A 100 2.15 -3.67 7.53
N THR A 101 1.53 -4.77 7.92
CA THR A 101 1.54 -5.24 9.32
C THR A 101 2.16 -6.62 9.48
N ASP A 102 2.58 -6.96 10.69
CA ASP A 102 2.85 -8.35 11.07
C ASP A 102 1.55 -9.13 11.38
N ALA A 103 1.68 -10.38 11.82
CA ALA A 103 0.55 -11.23 12.20
C ALA A 103 -0.18 -10.76 13.47
N SER A 104 0.45 -9.90 14.29
CA SER A 104 -0.13 -9.30 15.49
C SER A 104 -0.82 -7.96 15.20
N GLY A 105 -0.72 -7.45 13.98
CA GLY A 105 -1.28 -6.16 13.56
C GLY A 105 -0.38 -4.97 13.84
N THR A 106 0.89 -5.20 14.21
CA THR A 106 1.88 -4.12 14.39
C THR A 106 2.24 -3.53 13.03
N ASP A 107 2.22 -2.20 12.90
CA ASP A 107 2.57 -1.51 11.66
C ASP A 107 4.09 -1.43 11.44
N TYR A 108 4.55 -1.99 10.31
CA TYR A 108 5.95 -2.00 9.85
C TYR A 108 6.14 -1.21 8.54
N THR A 109 5.11 -0.51 8.06
CA THR A 109 5.09 0.18 6.76
C THR A 109 6.32 1.06 6.57
N LYS A 110 6.61 1.92 7.56
CA LYS A 110 7.73 2.85 7.51
C LYS A 110 9.08 2.11 7.49
N GLU A 111 9.25 1.13 8.37
CA GLU A 111 10.50 0.38 8.48
C GLU A 111 10.86 -0.35 7.19
N LEU A 112 9.88 -1.01 6.57
CA LEU A 112 10.10 -1.81 5.37
C LEU A 112 10.34 -0.95 4.14
N ILE A 113 9.60 0.15 4.00
CA ILE A 113 9.68 1.03 2.83
C ILE A 113 10.91 1.93 2.91
N GLU A 114 11.17 2.54 4.08
CA GLU A 114 12.25 3.51 4.28
C GLU A 114 13.59 2.87 4.67
N ASN A 115 13.74 1.55 4.54
CA ASN A 115 15.01 0.88 4.78
C ASN A 115 16.11 1.50 3.90
N PRO A 116 17.20 2.06 4.47
CA PRO A 116 18.23 2.76 3.70
C PRO A 116 19.03 1.85 2.77
N TYR A 117 19.03 0.53 3.03
CA TYR A 117 19.71 -0.48 2.25
C TYR A 117 18.80 -1.09 1.18
N TYR A 118 19.39 -1.89 0.29
CA TYR A 118 18.60 -2.66 -0.65
C TYR A 118 17.74 -3.70 0.09
N SER A 119 16.47 -3.79 -0.29
CA SER A 119 15.56 -4.83 0.17
C SER A 119 14.80 -5.45 -1.00
N LEU A 120 14.59 -6.76 -0.91
CA LEU A 120 13.74 -7.50 -1.85
C LEU A 120 12.36 -7.64 -1.22
N VAL A 121 11.35 -7.15 -1.94
CA VAL A 121 9.95 -7.26 -1.55
C VAL A 121 9.27 -8.20 -2.53
N PHE A 122 8.99 -9.41 -2.09
CA PHE A 122 8.16 -10.36 -2.83
C PHE A 122 6.70 -10.06 -2.53
N VAL A 123 5.89 -9.91 -3.56
CA VAL A 123 4.46 -9.64 -3.43
C VAL A 123 3.72 -10.83 -4.00
N ALA A 124 3.06 -11.59 -3.13
CA ALA A 124 2.15 -12.66 -3.50
C ALA A 124 0.80 -12.34 -2.86
N TYR A 125 0.03 -11.46 -3.51
CA TYR A 125 -1.22 -10.93 -2.94
C TYR A 125 -2.21 -12.06 -2.64
N ASN A 126 -2.22 -13.16 -3.42
CA ASN A 126 -3.00 -14.36 -3.12
C ASN A 126 -2.13 -15.63 -3.21
N LEU A 127 -1.82 -16.22 -2.06
CA LEU A 127 -1.03 -17.46 -1.94
C LEU A 127 -1.74 -18.67 -2.55
N ASN A 128 -3.07 -18.67 -2.67
CA ASN A 128 -3.81 -19.77 -3.30
C ASN A 128 -3.66 -19.78 -4.83
N ASP A 129 -3.40 -18.61 -5.43
CA ASP A 129 -3.27 -18.43 -6.89
C ASP A 129 -1.82 -18.12 -7.30
N THR A 130 -0.87 -18.30 -6.38
CA THR A 130 0.54 -17.97 -6.64
C THR A 130 1.23 -19.11 -7.38
N ASN A 131 2.19 -18.79 -8.25
CA ASN A 131 2.96 -19.83 -8.94
C ASN A 131 3.93 -20.54 -7.97
N GLU A 132 3.67 -21.83 -7.69
CA GLU A 132 4.44 -22.61 -6.72
C GLU A 132 5.93 -22.72 -7.07
N LYS A 133 6.26 -22.93 -8.36
CA LYS A 133 7.65 -23.01 -8.81
C LYS A 133 8.38 -21.68 -8.59
N ALA A 134 7.73 -20.59 -8.96
CA ALA A 134 8.29 -19.26 -8.77
C ALA A 134 8.58 -18.96 -7.29
N ILE A 135 7.71 -19.38 -6.38
CA ILE A 135 7.93 -19.24 -4.94
C ILE A 135 9.20 -19.97 -4.49
N GLY A 136 9.44 -21.19 -4.98
CA GLY A 136 10.69 -21.92 -4.71
C GLY A 136 11.92 -21.18 -5.22
N ASP A 137 11.87 -20.67 -6.46
CA ASP A 137 12.98 -19.91 -7.07
C ASP A 137 13.26 -18.61 -6.29
N LEU A 138 12.20 -17.90 -5.86
CA LEU A 138 12.31 -16.69 -5.04
C LEU A 138 12.85 -16.99 -3.64
N ASN A 139 12.52 -18.13 -3.05
CA ASN A 139 13.06 -18.54 -1.76
C ASN A 139 14.58 -18.75 -1.83
N ALA A 140 15.06 -19.41 -2.89
CA ALA A 140 16.49 -19.57 -3.15
C ALA A 140 17.18 -18.22 -3.39
N LEU A 141 16.53 -17.30 -4.13
CA LEU A 141 17.02 -15.94 -4.33
C LEU A 141 17.16 -15.18 -2.99
N ALA A 142 16.13 -15.28 -2.13
CA ALA A 142 16.10 -14.65 -0.82
C ALA A 142 17.27 -15.10 0.06
N LEU A 143 17.48 -16.42 0.15
CA LEU A 143 18.57 -17.03 0.91
C LEU A 143 19.94 -16.50 0.45
N ASN A 144 20.20 -16.50 -0.86
CA ASN A 144 21.46 -16.01 -1.41
C ASN A 144 21.65 -14.50 -1.14
N ALA A 145 20.60 -13.70 -1.31
CA ALA A 145 20.65 -12.26 -1.07
C ALA A 145 20.96 -11.91 0.38
N THR A 146 20.34 -12.63 1.33
CA THR A 146 20.62 -12.44 2.75
C THR A 146 22.01 -12.94 3.13
N GLN A 147 22.42 -14.13 2.70
CA GLN A 147 23.70 -14.71 3.10
C GLN A 147 24.92 -13.98 2.54
N GLN A 148 24.85 -13.47 1.31
CA GLN A 148 26.02 -12.92 0.62
C GLN A 148 26.11 -11.39 0.72
N PHE A 149 24.98 -10.68 0.81
CA PHE A 149 24.95 -9.21 0.80
C PHE A 149 24.17 -8.60 1.98
N ASN A 150 23.70 -9.42 2.93
CA ASN A 150 22.86 -8.98 4.06
C ASN A 150 21.61 -8.20 3.58
N ILE A 151 21.06 -8.58 2.43
CA ILE A 151 19.86 -7.99 1.86
C ILE A 151 18.65 -8.64 2.52
N ARG A 152 17.81 -7.80 3.13
CA ARG A 152 16.54 -8.24 3.72
C ARG A 152 15.55 -8.59 2.62
N SER A 153 14.93 -9.75 2.75
CA SER A 153 13.88 -10.22 1.84
C SER A 153 12.58 -10.41 2.62
N VAL A 154 11.50 -9.79 2.16
CA VAL A 154 10.17 -9.87 2.79
C VAL A 154 9.12 -10.33 1.79
N LEU A 155 8.14 -11.10 2.28
CA LEU A 155 6.97 -11.51 1.53
C LEU A 155 5.76 -10.71 2.01
N LEU A 156 5.07 -10.06 1.08
CA LEU A 156 3.80 -9.38 1.32
C LEU A 156 2.65 -10.20 0.75
N THR A 157 1.60 -10.42 1.55
CA THR A 157 0.39 -11.12 1.13
C THR A 157 -0.87 -10.48 1.71
N SER A 158 -2.02 -10.72 1.06
CA SER A 158 -3.34 -10.35 1.61
C SER A 158 -4.10 -11.55 2.20
N ASN A 159 -3.49 -12.73 2.20
CA ASN A 159 -4.04 -13.91 2.87
C ASN A 159 -4.01 -13.75 4.39
N SER A 160 -4.83 -14.56 5.07
CA SER A 160 -4.80 -14.63 6.52
C SER A 160 -3.45 -15.13 7.05
N ALA A 161 -3.09 -14.73 8.27
CA ALA A 161 -1.86 -15.21 8.90
C ALA A 161 -1.82 -16.74 9.03
N SER A 162 -2.97 -17.39 9.25
CA SER A 162 -3.05 -18.85 9.32
C SER A 162 -2.74 -19.52 7.98
N ASP A 163 -3.24 -18.97 6.88
CA ASP A 163 -2.99 -19.53 5.55
C ASP A 163 -1.55 -19.28 5.10
N ALA A 164 -1.02 -18.10 5.41
CA ALA A 164 0.38 -17.78 5.19
C ALA A 164 1.30 -18.72 5.97
N GLU A 165 1.02 -19.02 7.23
CA GLU A 165 1.81 -19.95 8.04
C GLU A 165 1.85 -21.37 7.43
N LYS A 166 0.70 -21.88 6.97
CA LYS A 166 0.63 -23.17 6.28
C LYS A 166 1.45 -23.15 5.00
N PHE A 167 1.36 -22.06 4.23
CA PHE A 167 2.10 -21.87 2.99
C PHE A 167 3.62 -21.84 3.24
N ILE A 168 4.07 -21.07 4.23
CA ILE A 168 5.48 -20.99 4.63
C ILE A 168 6.02 -22.37 4.99
N LYS A 169 5.27 -23.15 5.79
CA LYS A 169 5.65 -24.53 6.17
C LYS A 169 5.69 -25.47 4.97
N LYS A 170 4.73 -25.36 4.04
CA LYS A 170 4.67 -26.20 2.84
C LYS A 170 5.88 -26.01 1.93
N TYR A 171 6.35 -24.76 1.78
CA TYR A 171 7.44 -24.41 0.86
C TYR A 171 8.77 -24.09 1.54
N ASN A 172 8.86 -24.25 2.87
CA ASN A 172 10.03 -23.91 3.69
C ASN A 172 10.57 -22.50 3.39
N LEU A 173 9.69 -21.50 3.40
CA LEU A 173 10.07 -20.13 3.07
C LEU A 173 10.97 -19.52 4.15
N PHE A 174 12.08 -18.94 3.71
CA PHE A 174 13.02 -18.21 4.55
C PHE A 174 12.60 -16.76 4.80
N SER A 175 11.81 -16.17 3.88
CA SER A 175 11.45 -14.75 3.94
C SER A 175 10.52 -14.44 5.10
N GLU A 176 10.74 -13.28 5.73
CA GLU A 176 9.81 -12.72 6.71
C GLU A 176 8.49 -12.37 6.04
N VAL A 177 7.36 -12.69 6.68
CA VAL A 177 6.02 -12.48 6.08
C VAL A 177 5.29 -11.35 6.76
N PHE A 178 4.79 -10.42 5.95
CA PHE A 178 3.94 -9.30 6.36
C PHE A 178 2.66 -9.27 5.53
N TYR A 179 1.68 -8.54 6.04
CA TYR A 179 0.31 -8.53 5.56
C TYR A 179 -0.07 -7.13 5.11
N ALA A 180 -0.76 -7.05 3.97
CA ALA A 180 -1.32 -5.80 3.46
C ALA A 180 -2.50 -6.12 2.54
N ASP A 181 -3.36 -5.14 2.30
CA ASP A 181 -4.55 -5.33 1.48
C ASP A 181 -4.22 -5.69 0.02
N ALA A 182 -5.12 -6.45 -0.62
CA ALA A 182 -4.91 -6.92 -1.99
C ALA A 182 -4.78 -5.77 -3.02
N VAL A 183 -5.49 -4.65 -2.79
CA VAL A 183 -5.51 -3.50 -3.70
C VAL A 183 -4.15 -2.81 -3.80
N PRO A 184 -3.50 -2.38 -2.71
CA PRO A 184 -2.15 -1.83 -2.78
C PRO A 184 -1.15 -2.87 -3.30
N LEU A 185 -1.24 -4.15 -2.91
CA LEU A 185 -0.31 -5.18 -3.40
C LEU A 185 -0.39 -5.40 -4.92
N LYS A 186 -1.60 -5.49 -5.49
CA LYS A 186 -1.80 -5.55 -6.95
C LYS A 186 -1.29 -4.29 -7.65
N SER A 187 -1.30 -3.16 -6.95
CA SER A 187 -0.79 -1.89 -7.48
C SER A 187 0.74 -1.80 -7.43
N MET A 188 1.38 -2.44 -6.44
CA MET A 188 2.84 -2.51 -6.33
C MET A 188 3.45 -3.25 -7.52
N VAL A 189 2.92 -4.44 -7.79
CA VAL A 189 3.36 -5.27 -8.91
C VAL A 189 2.20 -6.11 -9.44
N ARG A 190 2.00 -6.08 -10.75
CA ARG A 190 0.91 -6.80 -11.44
C ARG A 190 1.32 -8.25 -11.72
N ALA A 191 1.73 -8.97 -10.68
CA ALA A 191 2.20 -10.34 -10.73
C ALA A 191 1.87 -11.08 -9.42
N ASN A 192 1.80 -12.41 -9.46
CA ASN A 192 1.54 -13.25 -8.29
C ASN A 192 2.36 -14.57 -8.38
N PRO A 193 3.62 -14.61 -7.92
CA PRO A 193 4.31 -13.54 -7.19
C PRO A 193 4.96 -12.50 -8.12
N GLY A 194 5.23 -11.31 -7.59
CA GLY A 194 6.10 -10.30 -8.19
C GLY A 194 7.23 -9.91 -7.25
N VAL A 195 8.25 -9.24 -7.79
CA VAL A 195 9.41 -8.81 -7.00
C VAL A 195 9.63 -7.32 -7.19
N LEU A 196 9.85 -6.59 -6.09
CA LEU A 196 10.37 -5.23 -6.11
C LEU A 196 11.74 -5.22 -5.45
N LEU A 197 12.65 -4.43 -6.01
CA LEU A 197 13.89 -4.02 -5.36
C LEU A 197 13.68 -2.60 -4.86
N LEU A 198 13.69 -2.42 -3.54
CA LEU A 198 13.56 -1.12 -2.90
C LEU A 198 14.90 -0.67 -2.31
N LYS A 199 15.08 0.64 -2.19
CA LYS A 199 16.15 1.26 -1.41
C LYS A 199 15.71 2.65 -0.97
N ASN A 200 15.69 2.89 0.34
CA ASN A 200 15.35 4.16 0.97
C ASN A 200 14.06 4.78 0.39
N GLY A 201 12.97 4.02 0.38
CA GLY A 201 11.68 4.45 -0.17
C GLY A 201 11.57 4.47 -1.70
N VAL A 202 12.67 4.28 -2.44
CA VAL A 202 12.68 4.32 -3.91
C VAL A 202 12.49 2.92 -4.50
N VAL A 203 11.59 2.81 -5.48
CA VAL A 203 11.47 1.60 -6.32
C VAL A 203 12.60 1.56 -7.33
N ILE A 204 13.64 0.80 -7.04
CA ILE A 204 14.83 0.69 -7.91
C ILE A 204 14.52 -0.12 -9.16
N SER A 205 13.79 -1.23 -9.02
CA SER A 205 13.34 -2.08 -10.13
C SER A 205 12.22 -3.00 -9.67
N LYS A 206 11.50 -3.60 -10.62
CA LYS A 206 10.49 -4.62 -10.32
C LYS A 206 10.28 -5.59 -11.47
N TRP A 207 9.83 -6.79 -11.16
CA TRP A 207 9.76 -7.91 -12.09
C TRP A 207 8.51 -8.76 -11.88
N HIS A 208 8.01 -9.32 -12.97
CA HIS A 208 7.11 -10.45 -12.93
C HIS A 208 7.94 -11.70 -12.56
N PHE A 209 7.32 -12.73 -11.98
CA PHE A 209 8.06 -13.96 -11.67
C PHE A 209 8.71 -14.62 -12.90
N HIS A 210 8.22 -14.36 -14.12
CA HIS A 210 8.79 -14.89 -15.36
C HIS A 210 10.13 -14.27 -15.75
N ASN A 211 10.46 -13.08 -15.25
CA ASN A 211 11.65 -12.33 -15.67
C ASN A 211 12.45 -11.77 -14.49
N VAL A 212 12.36 -12.42 -13.33
CA VAL A 212 13.22 -12.09 -12.18
C VAL A 212 14.66 -12.45 -12.56
N PRO A 213 15.62 -11.50 -12.46
CA PRO A 213 17.02 -11.79 -12.73
C PRO A 213 17.59 -12.80 -11.74
N SER A 214 18.62 -13.54 -12.15
CA SER A 214 19.35 -14.40 -11.22
C SER A 214 20.03 -13.57 -10.14
N PHE A 215 20.38 -14.22 -9.04
CA PHE A 215 21.11 -13.59 -7.95
C PHE A 215 22.41 -12.90 -8.44
N GLU A 216 23.18 -13.55 -9.31
CA GLU A 216 24.42 -13.01 -9.88
C GLU A 216 24.18 -11.76 -10.73
N GLN A 217 23.08 -11.74 -11.49
CA GLN A 217 22.68 -10.58 -12.29
C GLN A 217 22.27 -9.40 -11.40
N LEU A 218 21.55 -9.67 -10.30
CA LEU A 218 21.22 -8.64 -9.31
C LEU A 218 22.49 -8.12 -8.62
N GLY A 219 23.39 -9.03 -8.23
CA GLY A 219 24.69 -8.72 -7.63
C GLY A 219 25.48 -7.75 -8.50
N SER A 220 25.83 -8.18 -9.70
CA SER A 220 26.65 -7.39 -10.64
C SER A 220 26.04 -6.02 -11.00
N LYS A 221 24.71 -5.93 -11.10
CA LYS A 221 24.03 -4.71 -11.53
C LYS A 221 23.78 -3.72 -10.39
N TYR A 222 23.48 -4.20 -9.19
CA TYR A 222 22.99 -3.36 -8.09
C TYR A 222 23.81 -3.46 -6.80
N PHE A 223 24.35 -4.62 -6.45
CA PHE A 223 24.95 -4.85 -5.13
C PHE A 223 26.48 -4.74 -5.13
N SER A 224 27.12 -4.93 -6.28
CA SER A 224 28.59 -4.86 -6.45
C SER A 224 29.15 -3.44 -6.61
N LYS A 225 28.43 -2.40 -6.20
CA LYS A 225 28.85 -0.99 -6.31
C LYS A 225 28.78 -0.26 -4.98
#